data_AF-A0A939X9U1-F1
#
_entry.id   AF-A0A939X9U1-F1
#
_cell.length_a   1.000
_cell.length_b   1.000
_cell.length_c   1.000
_cell.angle_alpha   90.00
_cell.angle_beta   90.00
_cell.angle_gamma   90.00
#
_symmetry.space_group_name_H-M   'P 1'
#
loop_
_entity.id
_entity.type
_entity.pdbx_description
1 polymer ?
#
loop_
_entity_poly.entity_id
_entity_poly.type
_entity_poly.pdbx_seq_one_letter_code
_entity_poly.pdbx_strand_id
1 'polypeptide(L)'
;MIIEFLLSFLVLCITATICSFTSGGLIWELVDYALLPGLLLILALMIFLSGYGKAFIRIFQAPKKFKNTGLSELKKTEASLDYAFKALGFICAFLMLISGIYFYLNLDTRNTLGVNLAAILLSFFYLSFFGMIFITLKGKIKSNIIKYMAEENTYENDKAALSGKKLALSIIKILVSLSFIAGLYFLIIHFSTANLTSENPLSFYYLRDIPGIIYIFLPSFLLLTISGNFKSFFLALSFVIKNQKLSVTQKSISLNAISTLRMLFILEGIMATIGGFIGILFNLEDRSALGIAFTVACVPMIYALLINLILLPMESKISQLCDSE
;
A
#
# COMPACT_ATOMS: atom_id res chain seq x y z
N MET A 1 -16.80 5.71 10.57
CA MET A 1 -15.38 5.83 10.18
C MET A 1 -14.44 5.53 11.32
N ILE A 2 -14.81 5.77 12.59
CA ILE A 2 -14.02 5.27 13.74
C ILE A 2 -13.84 3.74 13.75
N ILE A 3 -14.89 2.97 13.42
CA ILE A 3 -14.82 1.51 13.35
C ILE A 3 -13.83 1.09 12.25
N GLU A 4 -13.88 1.74 11.10
CA GLU A 4 -12.99 1.47 9.97
C GLU A 4 -11.54 1.84 10.29
N PHE A 5 -11.31 2.93 11.02
CA PHE A 5 -9.99 3.28 11.54
C PHE A 5 -9.47 2.19 12.47
N LEU A 6 -10.25 1.76 13.46
CA LEU A 6 -9.88 0.72 14.42
C LEU A 6 -9.62 -0.63 13.75
N LEU A 7 -10.45 -1.02 12.78
CA LEU A 7 -10.25 -2.24 12.00
C LEU A 7 -8.98 -2.17 11.15
N SER A 8 -8.72 -1.01 10.52
CA SER A 8 -7.49 -0.84 9.72
C SER A 8 -6.25 -0.94 10.60
N PHE A 9 -6.29 -0.27 11.76
CA PHE A 9 -5.23 -0.34 12.77
C PHE A 9 -5.00 -1.78 13.24
N LEU A 10 -6.07 -2.51 13.58
CA LEU A 10 -5.98 -3.91 14.02
C LEU A 10 -5.36 -4.80 12.95
N VAL A 11 -5.82 -4.70 11.69
CA VAL A 11 -5.26 -5.47 10.56
C VAL A 11 -3.77 -5.21 10.44
N LEU A 12 -3.35 -3.95 10.46
CA LEU A 12 -1.93 -3.59 10.33
C LEU A 12 -1.09 -4.04 11.52
N CYS A 13 -1.60 -3.96 12.75
CA CYS A 13 -0.91 -4.49 13.92
C CYS A 13 -0.70 -6.01 13.83
N ILE A 14 -1.72 -6.76 13.41
CA ILE A 14 -1.62 -8.21 13.21
C ILE A 14 -0.58 -8.51 12.13
N THR A 15 -0.64 -7.82 10.99
CA THR A 15 0.32 -8.01 9.90
C THR A 15 1.76 -7.68 10.32
N ALA A 16 1.97 -6.55 10.98
CA ALA A 16 3.28 -6.16 11.51
C ALA A 16 3.82 -7.20 12.50
N THR A 17 2.96 -7.73 13.37
CA THR A 17 3.32 -8.80 14.33
C THR A 17 3.79 -10.04 13.59
N ILE A 18 3.01 -10.52 12.62
CA ILE A 18 3.32 -11.76 11.89
C ILE A 18 4.60 -11.58 11.06
N CYS A 19 4.75 -10.45 10.36
CA CYS A 19 5.93 -10.15 9.54
C CYS A 19 7.21 -10.04 10.40
N SER A 20 7.09 -9.41 11.58
CA SER A 20 8.18 -9.36 12.55
C SER A 20 8.60 -10.75 12.99
N PHE A 21 7.64 -11.59 13.41
CA PHE A 21 7.95 -12.94 13.89
C PHE A 21 8.59 -13.83 12.82
N THR A 22 8.16 -13.75 11.57
CA THR A 22 8.75 -14.56 10.49
C THR A 22 10.11 -14.06 10.02
N SER A 23 10.45 -12.82 10.36
CA SER A 23 11.79 -12.27 10.17
C SER A 23 12.69 -12.43 11.40
N GLY A 24 12.22 -13.13 12.44
CA GLY A 24 12.95 -13.36 13.70
C GLY A 24 12.89 -12.21 14.72
N GLY A 25 12.17 -11.13 14.43
CA GLY A 25 12.05 -9.96 15.31
C GLY A 25 10.81 -9.99 16.21
N LEU A 26 10.77 -9.07 17.18
CA LEU A 26 9.62 -8.85 18.07
C LEU A 26 8.85 -7.57 17.71
N ILE A 27 7.53 -7.56 17.93
CA ILE A 27 6.71 -6.37 17.64
C ILE A 27 7.16 -5.10 18.38
N TRP A 28 7.74 -5.25 19.58
CA TRP A 28 8.23 -4.12 20.37
C TRP A 28 9.38 -3.38 19.68
N GLU A 29 10.11 -4.06 18.80
CA GLU A 29 11.20 -3.49 17.99
C GLU A 29 10.69 -2.53 16.92
N LEU A 30 9.40 -2.64 16.56
CA LEU A 30 8.72 -1.73 15.62
C LEU A 30 8.15 -0.49 16.32
N VAL A 31 8.27 -0.39 17.65
CA VAL A 31 7.72 0.71 18.45
C VAL A 31 8.83 1.48 19.14
N ASP A 32 9.15 2.67 18.62
CA ASP A 32 10.01 3.63 19.30
C ASP A 32 9.16 4.62 20.09
N TYR A 33 9.33 4.61 21.41
CA TYR A 33 8.54 5.39 22.36
C TYR A 33 8.74 6.91 22.25
N ALA A 34 9.80 7.39 21.60
CA ALA A 34 10.04 8.81 21.35
C ALA A 34 9.55 9.21 19.96
N LEU A 35 9.90 8.42 18.94
CA LEU A 35 9.60 8.71 17.53
C LEU A 35 8.11 8.65 17.24
N LEU A 36 7.42 7.61 17.72
CA LEU A 36 6.00 7.40 17.41
C LEU A 36 5.10 8.51 17.99
N PRO A 37 5.17 8.86 19.30
CA PRO A 37 4.39 9.96 19.83
C PRO A 37 4.77 11.32 19.22
N GLY A 38 6.07 11.55 18.96
CA GLY A 38 6.55 12.77 18.33
C GLY A 38 5.98 12.97 16.93
N LEU A 39 6.00 11.91 16.10
CA LEU A 39 5.41 11.91 14.77
C LEU A 39 3.90 12.20 14.83
N LEU A 40 3.16 11.53 15.71
CA LEU A 40 1.72 11.74 15.87
C LEU A 40 1.38 13.16 16.35
N LEU A 41 2.19 13.72 17.26
CA LEU A 41 2.03 15.08 17.75
C LEU A 41 2.26 16.11 16.64
N ILE A 42 3.35 16.00 15.90
CA ILE A 42 3.66 16.92 14.78
C ILE A 42 2.57 16.81 13.71
N LEU A 43 2.12 15.59 13.40
CA LEU A 43 1.05 15.38 12.43
C LEU A 43 -0.26 16.03 12.88
N ALA A 44 -0.64 15.85 14.15
CA ALA A 44 -1.82 16.51 14.71
C ALA A 44 -1.68 18.04 14.58
N LEU A 45 -0.56 18.62 15.00
CA LEU A 45 -0.30 20.06 14.89
C LEU A 45 -0.43 20.55 13.45
N MET A 46 0.18 19.87 12.48
CA MET A 46 0.09 20.23 11.06
C MET A 46 -1.35 20.20 10.53
N ILE A 47 -2.16 19.23 10.96
CA ILE A 47 -3.57 19.11 10.56
C ILE A 47 -4.40 20.26 11.18
N PHE A 48 -4.13 20.66 12.42
CA PHE A 48 -4.84 21.78 13.05
C PHE A 48 -4.41 23.15 12.49
N LEU A 49 -3.12 23.37 12.29
CA LEU A 49 -2.57 24.64 11.77
C LEU A 49 -3.00 24.91 10.32
N SER A 50 -3.24 23.87 9.52
CA SER A 50 -3.75 24.00 8.15
C SER A 50 -5.26 24.28 8.06
N GLY A 51 -5.97 24.36 9.19
CA GLY A 51 -7.41 24.57 9.22
C GLY A 51 -8.25 23.32 8.90
N TYR A 52 -7.61 22.18 8.61
CA TYR A 52 -8.30 20.91 8.34
C TYR A 52 -8.72 20.15 9.60
N GLY A 53 -8.29 20.56 10.80
CA GLY A 53 -8.58 19.88 12.07
C GLY A 53 -10.05 19.49 12.28
N LYS A 54 -10.99 20.42 12.06
CA LYS A 54 -12.44 20.13 12.19
C LYS A 54 -12.92 19.07 11.20
N ALA A 55 -12.43 19.13 9.95
CA ALA A 55 -12.77 18.16 8.92
C ALA A 55 -12.16 16.79 9.23
N PHE A 56 -10.93 16.75 9.75
CA PHE A 56 -10.26 15.51 10.13
C PHE A 56 -10.94 14.84 11.34
N ILE A 57 -11.27 15.58 12.40
CA ILE A 57 -11.98 15.03 13.57
C ILE A 57 -13.33 14.41 13.18
N ARG A 58 -13.98 14.92 12.12
CA ARG A 58 -15.26 14.39 11.62
C ARG A 58 -15.19 12.90 11.27
N ILE A 59 -14.02 12.39 10.90
CA ILE A 59 -13.76 10.96 10.65
C ILE A 59 -14.14 10.10 11.87
N PHE A 60 -13.98 10.65 13.07
CA PHE A 60 -14.23 9.96 14.33
C PHE A 60 -15.64 10.18 14.87
N GLN A 61 -16.51 10.88 14.14
CA GLN A 61 -17.91 11.05 14.55
C GLN A 61 -18.73 9.77 14.43
N ALA A 62 -19.85 9.74 15.17
CA ALA A 62 -20.78 8.61 15.18
C ALA A 62 -21.24 8.24 13.75
N PRO A 63 -21.34 6.94 13.40
CA PRO A 63 -21.66 6.50 12.04
C PRO A 63 -22.94 7.11 11.45
N LYS A 64 -23.97 7.33 12.29
CA LYS A 64 -25.23 7.96 11.89
C LYS A 64 -25.05 9.43 11.46
N LYS A 65 -24.22 10.19 12.17
CA LYS A 65 -23.93 11.60 11.83
C LYS A 65 -23.09 11.70 10.55
N PHE A 66 -22.16 10.78 10.35
CA PHE A 66 -21.33 10.76 9.14
C PHE A 66 -22.13 10.40 7.87
N LYS A 67 -23.14 9.52 7.98
CA LYS A 67 -24.00 9.18 6.84
C LYS A 67 -24.86 10.35 6.35
N ASN A 68 -25.24 11.26 7.23
CA ASN A 68 -26.06 12.44 6.90
C ASN A 68 -25.21 13.68 6.53
N THR A 69 -23.91 13.48 6.28
CA THR A 69 -22.96 14.56 5.95
C THR A 69 -23.13 14.96 4.48
N GLY A 70 -23.29 16.27 4.21
CA GLY A 70 -23.46 16.77 2.84
C GLY A 70 -22.22 16.62 1.97
N LEU A 71 -22.38 16.66 0.64
CA LEU A 71 -21.30 16.48 -0.34
C LEU A 71 -20.09 17.41 -0.11
N SER A 72 -20.34 18.69 0.16
CA SER A 72 -19.29 19.68 0.44
C SER A 72 -18.43 19.29 1.65
N GLU A 73 -19.07 18.72 2.67
CA GLU A 73 -18.40 18.27 3.88
C GLU A 73 -17.63 16.97 3.68
N LEU A 74 -18.14 16.05 2.87
CA LEU A 74 -17.40 14.84 2.46
C LEU A 74 -16.15 15.21 1.67
N LYS A 75 -16.25 16.13 0.70
CA LYS A 75 -15.09 16.62 -0.08
C LYS A 75 -14.03 17.29 0.82
N LYS A 76 -14.45 18.09 1.81
CA LYS A 76 -13.53 18.66 2.80
C LYS A 76 -12.85 17.60 3.66
N THR A 77 -13.58 16.53 4.01
CA THR A 77 -13.02 15.41 4.79
C THR A 77 -12.01 14.61 3.95
N GLU A 78 -12.30 14.36 2.67
CA GLU A 78 -11.36 13.75 1.72
C GLU A 78 -10.07 14.59 1.60
N ALA A 79 -10.20 15.91 1.42
CA ALA A 79 -9.07 16.82 1.35
C ALA A 79 -8.23 16.82 2.64
N SER A 80 -8.87 16.73 3.81
CA SER A 80 -8.15 16.64 5.09
C SER A 80 -7.32 15.35 5.22
N LEU A 81 -7.79 14.22 4.67
CA LEU A 81 -7.02 12.97 4.62
C LEU A 81 -5.87 13.05 3.63
N ASP A 82 -6.08 13.69 2.47
CA ASP A 82 -5.02 13.92 1.49
C ASP A 82 -3.89 14.79 2.06
N TYR A 83 -4.28 15.85 2.78
CA TYR A 83 -3.33 16.69 3.51
C TYR A 83 -2.61 15.90 4.61
N ALA A 84 -3.33 15.12 5.42
CA ALA A 84 -2.72 14.30 6.48
C ALA A 84 -1.69 13.31 5.93
N PHE A 85 -1.98 12.66 4.80
CA PHE A 85 -1.04 11.75 4.13
C PHE A 85 0.21 12.48 3.63
N LYS A 86 0.06 13.65 3.00
CA LYS A 86 1.18 14.48 2.54
C LYS A 86 2.03 14.98 3.72
N ALA A 87 1.38 15.48 4.76
CA ALA A 87 2.04 15.95 5.98
C ALA A 87 2.84 14.82 6.64
N LEU A 88 2.27 13.62 6.77
CA LEU A 88 2.97 12.43 7.24
C LEU A 88 4.22 12.14 6.41
N GLY A 89 4.11 12.21 5.07
CA GLY A 89 5.26 12.06 4.16
C GLY A 89 6.38 13.07 4.45
N PHE A 90 6.06 14.35 4.62
CA PHE A 90 7.04 15.38 4.95
C PHE A 90 7.66 15.19 6.35
N ILE A 91 6.86 14.82 7.35
CA ILE A 91 7.33 14.57 8.72
C ILE A 91 8.33 13.40 8.71
N CYS A 92 7.96 12.27 8.10
CA CYS A 92 8.85 11.12 7.99
C CYS A 92 10.13 11.47 7.22
N ALA A 93 10.02 12.18 6.09
CA ALA A 93 11.20 12.61 5.33
C ALA A 93 12.15 13.49 6.16
N PHE A 94 11.60 14.43 6.91
CA PHE A 94 12.36 15.30 7.80
C PHE A 94 13.07 14.51 8.91
N LEU A 95 12.36 13.60 9.58
CA LEU A 95 12.91 12.74 10.63
C LEU A 95 14.03 11.84 10.10
N MET A 96 13.87 11.29 8.88
CA MET A 96 14.91 10.51 8.21
C MET A 96 16.15 11.34 7.90
N LEU A 97 16.00 12.58 7.41
CA LEU A 97 17.14 13.46 7.12
C LEU A 97 17.91 13.81 8.39
N ILE A 98 17.21 14.19 9.47
CA ILE A 98 17.84 14.47 10.77
C ILE A 98 18.57 13.24 11.28
N SER A 99 17.91 12.08 11.27
CA SER A 99 18.50 10.83 11.74
C SER A 99 19.70 10.41 10.87
N GLY A 100 19.66 10.67 9.57
CA GLY A 100 20.78 10.47 8.64
C GLY A 100 21.98 11.38 8.95
N ILE A 101 21.73 12.65 9.28
CA ILE A 101 22.79 13.57 9.73
C ILE A 101 23.41 13.05 11.03
N TYR A 102 22.60 12.66 12.03
CA TYR A 102 23.11 12.10 13.28
C TYR A 102 23.83 10.76 13.09
N PHE A 103 23.36 9.92 12.17
CA PHE A 103 24.04 8.68 11.80
C PHE A 103 25.44 8.98 11.28
N TYR A 104 25.58 9.94 10.37
CA TYR A 104 26.87 10.34 9.79
C TYR A 104 27.80 11.02 10.81
N LEU A 105 27.27 11.92 11.65
CA LEU A 105 28.07 12.62 12.65
C LEU A 105 28.58 11.72 13.77
N ASN A 106 27.92 10.58 14.03
CA ASN A 106 28.28 9.65 15.09
C ASN A 106 28.78 8.29 14.57
N LEU A 107 29.43 8.27 13.41
CA LEU A 107 30.01 7.05 12.82
C LEU A 107 30.96 6.30 13.75
N ASP A 108 31.72 7.03 14.56
CA ASP A 108 32.70 6.43 15.48
C ASP A 108 32.07 5.86 16.75
N THR A 109 30.81 6.22 17.04
CA THR A 109 30.09 5.79 18.25
C THR A 109 29.09 4.68 17.90
N ARG A 110 29.53 3.43 18.07
CA ARG A 110 28.73 2.23 17.74
C ARG A 110 27.34 2.23 18.37
N ASN A 111 27.21 2.74 19.59
CA ASN A 111 25.95 2.75 20.34
C ASN A 111 24.89 3.67 19.72
N THR A 112 25.29 4.77 19.09
CA THR A 112 24.36 5.73 18.46
C THR A 112 23.97 5.35 17.04
N LEU A 113 24.80 4.54 16.36
CA LEU A 113 24.54 4.10 14.99
C LEU A 113 23.26 3.28 14.87
N GLY A 114 23.06 2.31 15.78
CA GLY A 114 21.86 1.47 15.78
C GLY A 114 20.58 2.28 15.96
N VAL A 115 20.57 3.22 16.92
CA VAL A 115 19.41 4.07 17.22
C VAL A 115 19.08 4.98 16.03
N ASN A 116 20.08 5.63 15.44
CA ASN A 116 19.86 6.53 14.30
C ASN A 116 19.40 5.76 13.05
N LEU A 117 19.95 4.56 12.79
CA LEU A 117 19.50 3.71 11.69
C LEU A 117 18.07 3.20 11.92
N ALA A 118 17.75 2.79 13.14
CA ALA A 118 16.39 2.39 13.52
C ALA A 118 15.41 3.54 13.30
N ALA A 119 15.75 4.77 13.68
CA ALA A 119 14.90 5.94 13.44
C ALA A 119 14.63 6.19 11.94
N ILE A 120 15.62 5.98 11.06
CA ILE A 120 15.44 6.08 9.61
C ILE A 120 14.46 5.00 9.12
N LEU A 121 14.69 3.74 9.50
CA LEU A 121 13.84 2.61 9.09
C LEU A 121 12.41 2.76 9.64
N LEU A 122 12.26 3.04 10.93
CA LEU A 122 10.96 3.23 11.58
C LEU A 122 10.18 4.41 10.98
N SER A 123 10.85 5.45 10.48
CA SER A 123 10.19 6.54 9.77
C SER A 123 9.52 6.07 8.46
N PHE A 124 10.17 5.19 7.69
CA PHE A 124 9.55 4.54 6.53
C PHE A 124 8.41 3.60 6.95
N PHE A 125 8.62 2.84 8.02
CA PHE A 125 7.61 1.93 8.56
C PHE A 125 6.32 2.69 8.95
N TYR A 126 6.45 3.77 9.74
CA TYR A 126 5.31 4.59 10.18
C TYR A 126 4.64 5.33 9.03
N LEU A 127 5.40 5.78 8.02
CA LEU A 127 4.81 6.33 6.80
C LEU A 127 3.88 5.33 6.12
N SER A 128 4.34 4.10 5.96
CA SER A 128 3.54 3.04 5.32
C SER A 128 2.36 2.62 6.19
N PHE A 129 2.59 2.42 7.48
CA PHE A 129 1.56 2.01 8.44
C PHE A 129 0.41 3.02 8.50
N PHE A 130 0.68 4.28 8.84
CA PHE A 130 -0.35 5.31 8.91
C PHE A 130 -0.86 5.70 7.53
N GLY A 131 0.00 5.63 6.51
CA GLY A 131 -0.36 5.86 5.12
C GLY A 131 -1.46 4.93 4.63
N MET A 132 -1.36 3.62 4.94
CA MET A 132 -2.40 2.65 4.58
C MET A 132 -3.73 2.95 5.28
N ILE A 133 -3.71 3.39 6.53
CA ILE A 133 -4.93 3.82 7.25
C ILE A 133 -5.57 5.01 6.52
N PHE A 134 -4.80 6.04 6.17
CA PHE A 134 -5.33 7.20 5.46
C PHE A 134 -5.85 6.86 4.07
N ILE A 135 -5.15 6.03 3.31
CA ILE A 135 -5.60 5.55 1.99
C ILE A 135 -6.90 4.74 2.11
N THR A 136 -7.02 3.90 3.14
CA THR A 136 -8.23 3.09 3.38
C THR A 136 -9.44 3.96 3.68
N LEU A 137 -9.27 4.94 4.57
CA LEU A 137 -10.33 5.89 4.90
C LEU A 137 -10.69 6.77 3.70
N LYS A 138 -9.68 7.26 2.97
CA LYS A 138 -9.87 8.10 1.78
C LYS A 138 -10.63 7.35 0.69
N GLY A 139 -10.26 6.08 0.44
CA GLY A 139 -10.95 5.22 -0.51
C GLY A 139 -12.43 5.05 -0.19
N LYS A 140 -12.80 5.01 1.10
CA LYS A 140 -14.19 4.96 1.55
C LYS A 140 -14.94 6.26 1.33
N ILE A 141 -14.35 7.39 1.71
CA ILE A 141 -14.97 8.71 1.53
C ILE A 141 -15.20 8.99 0.05
N LYS A 142 -14.20 8.71 -0.80
CA LYS A 142 -14.31 8.89 -2.25
C LYS A 142 -15.41 8.02 -2.86
N SER A 143 -15.54 6.77 -2.40
CA SER A 143 -16.66 5.90 -2.79
C SER A 143 -18.03 6.48 -2.41
N ASN A 144 -18.15 7.05 -1.21
CA ASN A 144 -19.38 7.71 -0.76
C ASN A 144 -19.68 9.00 -1.54
N ILE A 145 -18.66 9.81 -1.84
CA ILE A 145 -18.78 11.01 -2.69
C ILE A 145 -19.32 10.63 -4.07
N ILE A 146 -18.76 9.58 -4.68
CA ILE A 146 -19.20 9.13 -6.01
C ILE A 146 -20.66 8.64 -5.97
N LYS A 147 -21.05 7.87 -4.95
CA LYS A 147 -22.44 7.42 -4.80
C LYS A 147 -23.40 8.58 -4.59
N TYR A 148 -23.03 9.57 -3.79
CA TYR A 148 -23.83 10.77 -3.56
C TYR A 148 -24.03 11.57 -4.86
N MET A 149 -23.01 11.63 -5.72
CA MET A 149 -23.12 12.25 -7.05
C MET A 149 -23.91 11.39 -8.07
N ALA A 150 -24.14 10.12 -7.76
CA ALA A 150 -24.80 9.16 -8.65
C ALA A 150 -26.27 8.89 -8.30
N GLU A 151 -26.73 9.27 -7.11
CA GLU A 151 -28.16 9.18 -6.72
C GLU A 151 -29.09 10.05 -7.60
N GLU A 152 -28.55 10.77 -8.60
CA GLU A 152 -29.32 11.44 -9.66
C GLU A 152 -29.48 10.65 -10.97
N ASN A 153 -28.83 9.49 -11.17
CA ASN A 153 -28.99 8.73 -12.42
C ASN A 153 -28.93 7.21 -12.19
N THR A 154 -30.09 6.56 -12.33
CA THR A 154 -30.23 5.10 -12.32
C THR A 154 -30.21 4.60 -13.76
N TYR A 155 -29.32 3.67 -14.14
CA TYR A 155 -29.55 2.87 -15.35
C TYR A 155 -28.97 1.45 -15.28
N GLU A 156 -29.60 0.64 -16.13
CA GLU A 156 -29.79 -0.80 -16.21
C GLU A 156 -28.56 -1.61 -16.62
N ASN A 157 -28.62 -2.91 -16.29
CA ASN A 157 -27.65 -3.93 -16.62
C ASN A 157 -28.01 -4.59 -17.96
N ASP A 158 -27.30 -4.27 -19.03
CA ASP A 158 -27.25 -5.12 -20.23
C ASP A 158 -26.05 -6.08 -20.16
N LYS A 159 -26.36 -7.37 -20.04
CA LYS A 159 -25.37 -8.47 -20.09
C LYS A 159 -25.05 -8.79 -21.55
N ALA A 160 -23.99 -8.19 -22.09
CA ALA A 160 -23.41 -8.65 -23.35
C ALA A 160 -22.62 -9.96 -23.14
N ALA A 161 -22.97 -11.01 -23.89
CA ALA A 161 -22.27 -12.28 -23.90
C ALA A 161 -20.90 -12.16 -24.58
N LEU A 162 -19.91 -12.82 -23.99
CA LEU A 162 -18.49 -12.71 -24.35
C LEU A 162 -18.15 -13.50 -25.62
N SER A 163 -17.56 -12.85 -26.62
CA SER A 163 -16.90 -13.53 -27.74
C SER A 163 -15.53 -14.05 -27.29
N GLY A 164 -15.32 -15.38 -27.30
CA GLY A 164 -14.10 -16.05 -26.82
C GLY A 164 -12.78 -15.53 -27.45
N LYS A 165 -12.86 -14.92 -28.63
CA LYS A 165 -11.70 -14.32 -29.33
C LYS A 165 -11.14 -13.08 -28.61
N LYS A 166 -11.99 -12.29 -27.93
CA LYS A 166 -11.55 -11.10 -27.16
C LYS A 166 -10.92 -11.45 -25.81
N LEU A 167 -11.37 -12.55 -25.19
CA LEU A 167 -10.78 -13.09 -23.96
C LEU A 167 -9.34 -13.57 -24.23
N ALA A 168 -9.16 -14.37 -25.28
CA ALA A 168 -7.85 -14.90 -25.68
C ALA A 168 -6.82 -13.79 -25.92
N LEU A 169 -7.22 -12.71 -26.60
CA LEU A 169 -6.33 -11.58 -26.91
C LEU A 169 -5.93 -10.77 -25.67
N SER A 170 -6.79 -10.69 -24.65
CA SER A 170 -6.45 -10.04 -23.37
C SER A 170 -5.53 -10.91 -22.53
N ILE A 171 -5.73 -12.23 -22.53
CA ILE A 171 -4.84 -13.20 -21.85
C ILE A 171 -3.45 -13.17 -22.49
N ILE A 172 -3.35 -13.13 -23.83
CA ILE A 172 -2.07 -13.03 -24.54
C ILE A 172 -1.31 -11.77 -24.14
N LYS A 173 -1.97 -10.60 -24.04
CA LYS A 173 -1.30 -9.36 -23.60
C LYS A 173 -0.76 -9.45 -22.17
N ILE A 174 -1.50 -10.09 -21.27
CA ILE A 174 -1.05 -10.34 -19.89
C ILE A 174 0.16 -11.29 -19.90
N LEU A 175 0.12 -12.36 -20.69
CA LEU A 175 1.23 -13.32 -20.82
C LEU A 175 2.49 -12.67 -21.40
N VAL A 176 2.36 -11.81 -22.41
CA VAL A 176 3.49 -11.05 -22.98
C VAL A 176 4.10 -10.11 -21.93
N SER A 177 3.25 -9.41 -21.15
CA SER A 177 3.74 -8.55 -20.05
C SER A 177 4.47 -9.35 -18.97
N LEU A 178 3.95 -10.52 -18.59
CA LEU A 178 4.60 -11.42 -17.63
C LEU A 178 5.92 -11.99 -18.18
N SER A 179 5.96 -12.36 -19.46
CA SER A 179 7.16 -12.83 -20.13
C SER A 179 8.24 -11.74 -20.22
N PHE A 180 7.85 -10.49 -20.49
CA PHE A 180 8.78 -9.35 -20.50
C PHE A 180 9.36 -9.08 -19.11
N ILE A 181 8.53 -9.13 -18.06
CA ILE A 181 8.96 -8.99 -16.66
C ILE A 181 9.93 -10.12 -16.28
N ALA A 182 9.60 -11.37 -16.61
CA ALA A 182 10.48 -12.51 -16.37
C ALA A 182 11.80 -12.39 -17.15
N GLY A 183 11.75 -11.90 -18.39
CA GLY A 183 12.92 -11.60 -19.21
C GLY A 183 13.81 -10.52 -18.59
N LEU A 184 13.23 -9.41 -18.12
CA LEU A 184 13.97 -8.38 -17.39
C LEU A 184 14.61 -8.91 -16.11
N TYR A 185 13.91 -9.77 -15.36
CA TYR A 185 14.45 -10.43 -14.17
C TYR A 185 15.66 -11.32 -14.50
N PHE A 186 15.54 -12.19 -15.52
CA PHE A 186 16.66 -13.03 -15.97
C PHE A 186 17.83 -12.20 -16.48
N LEU A 187 17.56 -11.09 -17.17
CA LEU A 187 18.57 -10.17 -17.64
C LEU A 187 19.30 -9.48 -16.47
N ILE A 188 18.56 -9.00 -15.47
CA ILE A 188 19.14 -8.40 -14.25
C ILE A 188 19.99 -9.43 -13.52
N ILE A 189 19.51 -10.67 -13.35
CA ILE A 189 20.31 -11.74 -12.74
C ILE A 189 21.56 -12.00 -13.56
N HIS A 190 21.43 -12.18 -14.88
CA HIS A 190 22.58 -12.45 -15.74
C HIS A 190 23.64 -11.36 -15.63
N PHE A 191 23.26 -10.07 -15.70
CA PHE A 191 24.21 -8.97 -15.56
C PHE A 191 24.77 -8.77 -14.14
N SER A 192 23.98 -9.07 -13.10
CA SER A 192 24.42 -8.93 -11.70
C SER A 192 25.28 -10.10 -11.22
N THR A 193 25.07 -11.31 -11.75
CA THR A 193 25.84 -12.52 -11.39
C THR A 193 27.03 -12.75 -12.31
N ALA A 194 26.95 -12.43 -13.61
CA ALA A 194 28.08 -12.61 -14.54
C ALA A 194 29.29 -11.73 -14.22
N ASN A 195 29.11 -10.65 -13.43
CA ASN A 195 30.17 -9.71 -13.11
C ASN A 195 30.81 -9.88 -11.74
N LEU A 196 30.30 -10.72 -10.82
CA LEU A 196 30.74 -10.63 -9.41
C LEU A 196 31.06 -11.91 -8.63
N THR A 197 30.61 -13.12 -8.94
CA THR A 197 31.05 -14.31 -8.17
C THR A 197 30.81 -15.65 -8.88
N SER A 198 31.62 -16.66 -8.54
CA SER A 198 31.46 -18.08 -8.88
C SER A 198 30.26 -18.75 -8.17
N GLU A 199 29.27 -17.97 -7.73
CA GLU A 199 28.12 -18.45 -6.98
C GLU A 199 26.92 -18.69 -7.90
N ASN A 200 26.08 -19.65 -7.52
CA ASN A 200 24.89 -19.99 -8.29
C ASN A 200 23.97 -18.77 -8.41
N PRO A 201 23.40 -18.51 -9.60
CA PRO A 201 22.47 -17.41 -9.78
C PRO A 201 21.25 -17.57 -8.87
N LEU A 202 20.68 -16.43 -8.47
CA LEU A 202 19.52 -16.33 -7.60
C LEU A 202 18.36 -17.17 -8.16
N SER A 203 18.13 -18.34 -7.57
CA SER A 203 17.12 -19.29 -8.02
C SER A 203 15.71 -18.75 -7.78
N PHE A 204 14.79 -18.98 -8.71
CA PHE A 204 13.34 -18.76 -8.51
C PHE A 204 12.79 -19.43 -7.26
N TYR A 205 13.49 -20.43 -6.72
CA TYR A 205 13.18 -21.05 -5.45
C TYR A 205 13.06 -20.03 -4.31
N TYR A 206 13.92 -18.99 -4.29
CA TYR A 206 13.92 -17.93 -3.29
C TYR A 206 12.74 -16.95 -3.46
N LEU A 207 12.13 -16.89 -4.64
CA LEU A 207 10.88 -16.16 -4.89
C LEU A 207 9.64 -16.97 -4.53
N ARG A 208 9.76 -18.19 -3.98
CA ARG A 208 8.64 -19.00 -3.52
C ARG A 208 8.38 -18.79 -2.01
N ASP A 209 8.30 -17.54 -1.60
CA ASP A 209 7.98 -17.17 -0.22
C ASP A 209 6.46 -17.08 -0.04
N ILE A 210 5.83 -18.22 0.25
CA ILE A 210 4.39 -18.31 0.52
C ILE A 210 3.96 -17.34 1.65
N PRO A 211 4.69 -17.25 2.79
CA PRO A 211 4.46 -16.21 3.79
C PRO A 211 4.40 -14.79 3.22
N GLY A 212 5.40 -14.38 2.44
CA GLY A 212 5.44 -13.05 1.81
C GLY A 212 4.24 -12.76 0.89
N ILE A 213 3.76 -13.76 0.14
CA ILE A 213 2.53 -13.61 -0.66
C ILE A 213 1.33 -13.36 0.26
N ILE A 214 1.21 -14.11 1.34
CA ILE A 214 0.11 -13.94 2.30
C ILE A 214 0.16 -12.54 2.93
N TYR A 215 1.35 -12.04 3.30
CA TYR A 215 1.54 -10.71 3.89
C TYR A 215 1.17 -9.58 2.94
N ILE A 216 1.36 -9.75 1.64
CA ILE A 216 1.01 -8.70 0.68
C ILE A 216 -0.48 -8.75 0.36
N PHE A 217 -1.04 -9.93 0.11
CA PHE A 217 -2.42 -10.09 -0.34
C PHE A 217 -3.43 -9.91 0.78
N LEU A 218 -3.29 -10.64 1.89
CA LEU A 218 -4.33 -10.71 2.92
C LEU A 218 -4.66 -9.33 3.52
N PRO A 219 -3.70 -8.55 4.06
CA PRO A 219 -4.01 -7.24 4.62
C PRO A 219 -4.48 -6.25 3.56
N SER A 220 -3.88 -6.23 2.37
CA SER A 220 -4.32 -5.34 1.28
C SER A 220 -5.79 -5.56 0.91
N PHE A 221 -6.23 -6.81 0.83
CA PHE A 221 -7.64 -7.15 0.54
C PHE A 221 -8.57 -6.91 1.74
N LEU A 222 -8.12 -7.12 2.98
CA LEU A 222 -8.87 -6.76 4.17
C LEU A 222 -9.08 -5.25 4.28
N LEU A 223 -8.03 -4.45 4.08
CA LEU A 223 -8.08 -2.99 4.04
C LEU A 223 -8.95 -2.48 2.88
N LEU A 224 -8.85 -3.12 1.70
CA LEU A 224 -9.76 -2.84 0.59
C LEU A 224 -11.23 -3.11 0.95
N THR A 225 -11.49 -4.15 1.72
CA THR A 225 -12.83 -4.47 2.25
C THR A 225 -13.31 -3.42 3.23
N ILE A 226 -12.46 -3.00 4.18
CA ILE A 226 -12.76 -1.93 5.14
C ILE A 226 -13.06 -0.60 4.43
N SER A 227 -12.33 -0.31 3.34
CA SER A 227 -12.58 0.86 2.48
C SER A 227 -13.92 0.79 1.72
N GLY A 228 -14.57 -0.38 1.67
CA GLY A 228 -15.80 -0.61 0.91
C GLY A 228 -15.59 -0.75 -0.61
N ASN A 229 -14.35 -0.89 -1.06
CA ASN A 229 -14.00 -0.98 -2.49
C ASN A 229 -13.75 -2.41 -2.98
N PHE A 230 -13.85 -3.43 -2.12
CA PHE A 230 -13.59 -4.83 -2.49
C PHE A 230 -14.50 -5.30 -3.64
N LYS A 231 -15.82 -5.17 -3.51
CA LYS A 231 -16.77 -5.55 -4.57
C LYS A 231 -16.53 -4.74 -5.86
N SER A 232 -16.25 -3.45 -5.70
CA SER A 232 -15.96 -2.54 -6.82
C SER A 232 -14.72 -2.98 -7.60
N PHE A 233 -13.69 -3.48 -6.93
CA PHE A 233 -12.49 -4.02 -7.58
C PHE A 233 -12.79 -5.27 -8.42
N PHE A 234 -13.54 -6.23 -7.89
CA PHE A 234 -13.89 -7.43 -8.67
C PHE A 234 -14.84 -7.12 -9.84
N LEU A 235 -15.74 -6.14 -9.68
CA LEU A 235 -16.53 -5.62 -10.79
C LEU A 235 -15.65 -4.95 -11.85
N ALA A 236 -14.71 -4.10 -11.43
CA ALA A 236 -13.72 -3.47 -12.29
C ALA A 236 -12.94 -4.51 -13.13
N LEU A 237 -12.47 -5.58 -12.48
CA LEU A 237 -11.81 -6.71 -13.15
C LEU A 237 -12.74 -7.39 -14.18
N SER A 238 -13.99 -7.66 -13.80
CA SER A 238 -15.00 -8.23 -14.70
C SER A 238 -15.25 -7.35 -15.93
N PHE A 239 -15.34 -6.03 -15.74
CA PHE A 239 -15.52 -5.08 -16.84
C PHE A 239 -14.34 -5.03 -17.79
N VAL A 240 -13.11 -5.06 -17.26
CA VAL A 240 -11.88 -5.14 -18.05
C VAL A 240 -11.82 -6.42 -18.88
N ILE A 241 -12.16 -7.56 -18.27
CA ILE A 241 -12.17 -8.86 -18.96
C ILE A 241 -13.25 -8.91 -20.04
N LYS A 242 -14.44 -8.38 -19.73
CA LYS A 242 -15.58 -8.36 -20.66
C LYS A 242 -15.50 -7.26 -21.71
N ASN A 243 -14.59 -6.30 -21.53
CA ASN A 243 -14.49 -5.09 -22.35
C ASN A 243 -15.84 -4.36 -22.46
N GLN A 244 -16.55 -4.32 -21.32
CA GLN A 244 -17.88 -3.74 -21.20
C GLN A 244 -17.77 -2.22 -21.04
N LYS A 245 -18.65 -1.48 -21.70
CA LYS A 245 -18.73 -0.03 -21.54
C LYS A 245 -19.23 0.32 -20.13
N LEU A 246 -18.72 1.44 -19.61
CA LEU A 246 -18.97 1.87 -18.24
C LEU A 246 -19.61 3.25 -18.22
N SER A 247 -20.61 3.41 -17.37
CA SER A 247 -21.09 4.74 -17.01
C SER A 247 -20.01 5.52 -16.25
N VAL A 248 -20.11 6.85 -16.26
CA VAL A 248 -19.17 7.76 -15.58
C VAL A 248 -19.00 7.39 -14.10
N THR A 249 -20.10 7.03 -13.43
CA THR A 249 -20.11 6.57 -12.04
C THR A 249 -19.36 5.24 -11.87
N GLN A 250 -19.66 4.23 -12.69
CA GLN A 250 -19.02 2.91 -12.60
C GLN A 250 -17.52 3.00 -12.87
N LYS A 251 -17.11 3.82 -13.84
CA LYS A 251 -15.71 4.14 -14.12
C LYS A 251 -15.04 4.75 -12.89
N SER A 252 -15.63 5.78 -12.30
CA SER A 252 -15.06 6.48 -11.14
C SER A 252 -14.92 5.56 -9.91
N ILE A 253 -15.92 4.71 -9.64
CA ILE A 253 -15.88 3.71 -8.57
C ILE A 253 -14.79 2.68 -8.82
N SER A 254 -14.67 2.20 -10.06
CA SER A 254 -13.66 1.20 -10.44
C SER A 254 -12.24 1.74 -10.34
N LEU A 255 -12.00 2.96 -10.82
CA LEU A 255 -10.70 3.63 -10.69
C LEU A 255 -10.33 3.89 -9.24
N ASN A 256 -11.30 4.30 -8.40
CA ASN A 256 -11.06 4.45 -6.97
C ASN A 256 -10.62 3.14 -6.32
N ALA A 257 -11.27 2.02 -6.66
CA ALA A 257 -10.94 0.71 -6.11
C ALA A 257 -9.54 0.23 -6.54
N ILE A 258 -9.19 0.35 -7.82
CA ILE A 258 -7.86 -0.02 -8.32
C ILE A 258 -6.78 0.86 -7.71
N SER A 259 -6.97 2.19 -7.74
CA SER A 259 -5.99 3.14 -7.18
C SER A 259 -5.76 2.89 -5.68
N THR A 260 -6.82 2.61 -4.91
CA THR A 260 -6.71 2.25 -3.48
C THR A 260 -5.89 0.96 -3.32
N LEU A 261 -6.23 -0.11 -4.04
CA LEU A 261 -5.53 -1.39 -3.91
C LEU A 261 -4.05 -1.28 -4.33
N ARG A 262 -3.75 -0.54 -5.40
CA ARG A 262 -2.38 -0.30 -5.86
C ARG A 262 -1.52 0.33 -4.76
N MET A 263 -2.02 1.41 -4.16
CA MET A 263 -1.32 2.11 -3.07
C MET A 263 -1.17 1.23 -1.83
N LEU A 264 -2.20 0.44 -1.47
CA LEU A 264 -2.11 -0.51 -0.37
C LEU A 264 -0.99 -1.53 -0.60
N PHE A 265 -0.90 -2.13 -1.80
CA PHE A 265 0.18 -3.06 -2.10
C PHE A 265 1.58 -2.44 -1.99
N ILE A 266 1.79 -1.22 -2.51
CA ILE A 266 3.11 -0.56 -2.41
C ILE A 266 3.48 -0.29 -0.95
N LEU A 267 2.56 0.28 -0.17
CA LEU A 267 2.83 0.60 1.22
C LEU A 267 3.02 -0.67 2.07
N GLU A 268 2.26 -1.72 1.81
CA GLU A 268 2.43 -3.03 2.45
C GLU A 268 3.80 -3.64 2.12
N GLY A 269 4.22 -3.57 0.85
CA GLY A 269 5.56 -3.98 0.43
C GLY A 269 6.67 -3.24 1.18
N ILE A 270 6.56 -1.90 1.28
CA ILE A 270 7.51 -1.09 2.06
C ILE A 270 7.47 -1.50 3.53
N MET A 271 6.29 -1.62 4.13
CA MET A 271 6.14 -1.95 5.55
C MET A 271 6.76 -3.32 5.88
N ALA A 272 6.46 -4.34 5.07
CA ALA A 272 6.98 -5.69 5.26
C ALA A 272 8.51 -5.74 5.09
N THR A 273 9.06 -5.08 4.07
CA THR A 273 10.51 -5.05 3.86
C THR A 273 11.25 -4.34 4.97
N ILE A 274 10.75 -3.19 5.41
CA ILE A 274 11.37 -2.44 6.50
C ILE A 274 11.24 -3.19 7.83
N GLY A 275 10.08 -3.80 8.10
CA GLY A 275 9.89 -4.65 9.27
C GLY A 275 10.87 -5.83 9.31
N GLY A 276 11.08 -6.48 8.16
CA GLY A 276 12.07 -7.55 8.02
C GLY A 276 13.50 -7.06 8.23
N PHE A 277 13.88 -5.90 7.69
CA PHE A 277 15.20 -5.31 7.94
C PHE A 277 15.43 -4.97 9.41
N ILE A 278 14.42 -4.46 10.10
CA ILE A 278 14.50 -4.22 11.55
C ILE A 278 14.75 -5.54 12.28
N GLY A 279 13.96 -6.59 12.00
CA GLY A 279 14.15 -7.91 12.61
C GLY A 279 15.55 -8.51 12.36
N ILE A 280 16.11 -8.34 11.16
CA ILE A 280 17.48 -8.76 10.83
C ILE A 280 18.50 -8.00 11.67
N LEU A 281 18.34 -6.67 11.81
CA LEU A 281 19.27 -5.84 12.58
C LEU A 281 19.32 -6.23 14.07
N PHE A 282 18.20 -6.70 14.63
CA PHE A 282 18.14 -7.22 16.00
C PHE A 282 18.78 -8.62 16.14
N ASN A 283 18.93 -9.38 15.05
CA ASN A 283 19.42 -10.76 15.04
C ASN A 283 20.73 -10.94 14.25
N LEU A 284 21.57 -9.90 14.15
CA LEU A 284 22.82 -9.92 13.37
C LEU A 284 23.85 -10.96 13.83
N GLU A 285 23.69 -11.52 15.03
CA GLU A 285 24.58 -12.54 15.58
C GLU A 285 24.48 -13.87 14.81
N ASP A 286 23.30 -14.21 14.28
CA ASP A 286 23.10 -15.42 13.49
C ASP A 286 23.38 -15.18 12.00
N ARG A 287 24.66 -15.36 11.63
CA ARG A 287 25.11 -15.25 10.24
C ARG A 287 24.48 -16.28 9.31
N SER A 288 24.02 -17.42 9.83
CA SER A 288 23.44 -18.48 9.01
C SER A 288 22.02 -18.15 8.53
N ALA A 289 21.28 -17.38 9.33
CA ALA A 289 19.93 -16.92 9.01
C ALA A 289 19.89 -15.63 8.16
N LEU A 290 20.99 -14.87 8.12
CA LEU A 290 21.02 -13.51 7.56
C LEU A 290 20.61 -13.46 6.07
N GLY A 291 21.13 -14.36 5.23
CA GLY A 291 20.79 -14.40 3.81
C GLY A 291 19.32 -14.78 3.54
N ILE A 292 18.79 -15.72 4.32
CA ILE A 292 17.40 -16.17 4.22
C ILE A 292 16.47 -15.03 4.69
N ALA A 293 16.75 -14.43 5.84
CA ALA A 293 15.95 -13.34 6.38
C ALA A 293 15.95 -12.11 5.46
N PHE A 294 17.10 -11.76 4.87
CA PHE A 294 17.20 -10.66 3.89
C PHE A 294 16.34 -10.91 2.65
N THR A 295 16.33 -12.16 2.16
CA THR A 295 15.48 -12.57 1.05
C THR A 295 14.00 -12.42 1.41
N VAL A 296 13.57 -12.97 2.56
CA VAL A 296 12.19 -12.89 3.05
C VAL A 296 11.75 -11.44 3.26
N ALA A 297 12.65 -10.55 3.68
CA ALA A 297 12.35 -9.12 3.81
C ALA A 297 12.12 -8.45 2.44
N CYS A 298 12.92 -8.76 1.41
CA CYS A 298 12.85 -8.07 0.12
C CYS A 298 11.74 -8.58 -0.81
N VAL A 299 11.41 -9.87 -0.73
CA VAL A 299 10.45 -10.53 -1.63
C VAL A 299 9.04 -9.89 -1.60
N PRO A 300 8.47 -9.49 -0.45
CA PRO A 300 7.19 -8.78 -0.39
C PRO A 300 7.13 -7.51 -1.25
N MET A 301 8.19 -6.70 -1.25
CA MET A 301 8.27 -5.51 -2.11
C MET A 301 8.31 -5.88 -3.60
N ILE A 302 9.01 -6.95 -3.97
CA ILE A 302 9.00 -7.46 -5.35
C ILE A 302 7.57 -7.83 -5.75
N TYR A 303 6.84 -8.58 -4.91
CA TYR A 303 5.44 -8.92 -5.18
C TYR A 303 4.55 -7.68 -5.33
N ALA A 304 4.68 -6.70 -4.43
CA ALA A 304 3.93 -5.46 -4.49
C ALA A 304 4.14 -4.71 -5.83
N LEU A 305 5.38 -4.64 -6.30
CA LEU A 305 5.74 -4.00 -7.57
C LEU A 305 5.21 -4.78 -8.76
N LEU A 306 5.36 -6.12 -8.77
CA LEU A 306 4.84 -6.99 -9.84
C LEU A 306 3.32 -6.89 -9.98
N ILE A 307 2.59 -6.90 -8.86
CA ILE A 307 1.15 -6.74 -8.86
C ILE A 307 0.77 -5.34 -9.38
N ASN A 308 1.50 -4.30 -8.97
CA ASN A 308 1.26 -2.94 -9.46
C ASN A 308 1.50 -2.79 -10.96
N LEU A 309 2.50 -3.47 -11.52
CA LEU A 309 2.73 -3.53 -12.96
C LEU A 309 1.55 -4.15 -13.72
N ILE A 310 0.80 -5.07 -13.10
CA ILE A 310 -0.42 -5.65 -13.69
C ILE A 310 -1.63 -4.73 -13.51
N LEU A 311 -1.75 -4.08 -12.35
CA LEU A 311 -2.88 -3.19 -12.03
C LEU A 311 -2.85 -1.87 -12.83
N LEU A 312 -1.68 -1.38 -13.21
CA LEU A 312 -1.50 -0.17 -14.04
C LEU A 312 -2.21 -0.26 -15.41
N PRO A 313 -1.97 -1.30 -16.23
CA PRO A 313 -2.72 -1.53 -17.46
C PRO A 313 -4.22 -1.68 -17.23
N MET A 314 -4.65 -2.30 -16.12
CA MET A 314 -6.07 -2.41 -15.80
C MET A 314 -6.70 -1.03 -15.57
N GLU A 315 -6.04 -0.16 -14.80
CA GLU A 315 -6.49 1.21 -14.57
C GLU A 315 -6.59 2.02 -15.87
N SER A 316 -5.57 1.90 -16.74
CA SER A 316 -5.58 2.52 -18.07
C SER A 316 -6.74 2.03 -18.91
N LYS A 317 -7.00 0.71 -18.92
CA LYS A 317 -8.09 0.12 -19.70
C LYS A 317 -9.46 0.57 -19.20
N ILE A 318 -9.68 0.64 -17.89
CA ILE A 318 -10.94 1.17 -17.32
C ILE A 318 -11.15 2.63 -17.72
N SER A 319 -10.07 3.41 -17.75
CA SER A 319 -10.15 4.82 -18.16
C SER A 319 -10.65 4.99 -19.60
N GLN A 320 -10.37 4.02 -20.47
CA GLN A 320 -10.76 3.98 -21.88
C GLN A 320 -12.15 3.37 -22.14
N LEU A 321 -12.77 2.68 -21.17
CA LEU A 321 -14.06 1.98 -21.34
C LEU A 321 -15.29 2.91 -21.19
N CYS A 322 -15.12 4.24 -21.27
CA CYS A 322 -16.26 5.16 -21.21
C CYS A 322 -17.06 5.13 -22.52
N ASP A 323 -18.38 5.32 -22.42
CA ASP A 323 -19.16 5.75 -23.57
C ASP A 323 -18.57 7.07 -24.10
N SER A 324 -18.20 7.07 -25.37
CA SER A 324 -18.20 8.31 -26.16
C SER A 324 -19.66 8.74 -26.23
N GLU A 325 -19.99 9.83 -25.55
CA GLU A 325 -21.17 10.64 -25.94
C GLU A 325 -21.10 10.98 -27.43
#